data_AF-A0A7X0FW21-F1
#
_entry.id   AF-A0A7X0FW21-F1
#
_cell.length_a   1.000
_cell.length_b   1.000
_cell.length_c   1.000
_cell.angle_alpha   90.00
_cell.angle_beta   90.00
_cell.angle_gamma   90.00
#
_symmetry.space_group_name_H-M   'P 1'
#
loop_
_entity.id
_entity.type
_entity.pdbx_description
1 polymer ?
#
loop_
_entity_poly.entity_id
_entity_poly.type
_entity_poly.pdbx_seq_one_letter_code
_entity_poly.pdbx_strand_id
1 'polypeptide(L)'
;MSAPELVTLFRSIIAEGRKVHPVAGDFLEHFMDGAGAPRRMSLRWLRSFRAIQRAERKNQRRFERQIERAARRLGDGASSWVHDRWDVRINAFIGTELFYVSRVSLLRSRGSFVVTRTGAQVRVSGTVRHHWFDPYDWDRGRWVYIPKQGFAPIAVGRDLVEADEARNFLMESHHVQTLEGTRRAGRRRLRGGGTRFEWSLAGAEHR
;
A
#
# COMPACT_ATOMS: atom_id res chain seq x y z
N MET A 1 -10.73 10.52 -31.58
CA MET A 1 -11.51 11.50 -30.79
C MET A 1 -10.64 12.71 -30.61
N SER A 2 -11.20 13.90 -30.79
CA SER A 2 -10.54 15.17 -30.47
C SER A 2 -10.44 15.37 -28.95
N ALA A 3 -9.58 16.27 -28.49
CA ALA A 3 -9.45 16.58 -27.07
C ALA A 3 -10.79 17.01 -26.41
N PRO A 4 -11.63 17.87 -27.01
CA PRO A 4 -12.95 18.20 -26.44
C PRO A 4 -13.90 17.00 -26.30
N GLU A 5 -13.86 16.06 -27.24
CA GLU A 5 -14.64 14.81 -27.16
C GLU A 5 -14.16 13.93 -26.01
N LEU A 6 -12.83 13.84 -25.82
CA LEU A 6 -12.22 13.10 -24.71
C LEU A 6 -12.58 13.72 -23.36
N VAL A 7 -12.51 15.06 -23.23
CA VAL A 7 -12.92 15.77 -22.01
C VAL A 7 -14.38 15.48 -21.68
N THR A 8 -15.27 15.57 -22.67
CA THR A 8 -16.71 15.29 -22.49
C THR A 8 -16.93 13.84 -22.03
N LEU A 9 -16.24 12.88 -22.66
CA LEU A 9 -16.27 11.48 -22.28
C LEU A 9 -15.81 11.28 -20.83
N PHE A 10 -14.66 11.84 -20.45
CA PHE A 10 -14.09 11.68 -19.11
C PHE A 10 -14.97 12.31 -18.03
N ARG A 11 -15.55 13.49 -18.29
CA ARG A 11 -16.50 14.12 -17.35
C ARG A 11 -17.77 13.27 -17.19
N SER A 12 -18.26 12.61 -18.24
CA SER A 12 -19.36 11.63 -18.14
C SER A 12 -18.96 10.41 -17.29
N ILE A 13 -17.75 9.89 -17.48
CA ILE A 13 -17.22 8.76 -16.71
C ILE A 13 -17.09 9.11 -15.23
N ILE A 14 -16.62 10.32 -14.90
CA ILE A 14 -16.56 10.80 -13.52
C ILE A 14 -17.96 10.82 -12.89
N ALA A 15 -18.93 11.42 -13.57
CA ALA A 15 -20.30 11.56 -13.06
C ALA A 15 -20.99 10.21 -12.80
N GLU A 16 -20.85 9.25 -13.73
CA GLU A 16 -21.42 7.91 -13.56
C GLU A 16 -20.61 7.04 -12.60
N GLY A 17 -19.29 7.10 -12.70
CA GLY A 17 -18.35 6.34 -11.87
C GLY A 17 -18.52 6.66 -10.40
N ARG A 18 -18.74 7.93 -10.03
CA ARG A 18 -18.97 8.35 -8.64
C ARG A 18 -20.14 7.65 -7.95
N LYS A 19 -21.15 7.20 -8.71
CA LYS A 19 -22.32 6.50 -8.17
C LYS A 19 -21.98 5.08 -7.67
N VAL A 20 -20.88 4.49 -8.16
CA VAL A 20 -20.49 3.10 -7.87
C VAL A 20 -19.11 3.02 -7.18
N HIS A 21 -18.20 3.88 -7.61
CA HIS A 21 -16.79 3.97 -7.23
C HIS A 21 -16.42 5.44 -6.98
N PRO A 22 -16.91 6.04 -5.87
CA PRO A 22 -16.71 7.45 -5.56
C PRO A 22 -15.24 7.87 -5.55
N VAL A 23 -14.35 7.07 -4.95
CA VAL A 23 -12.92 7.40 -4.88
C VAL A 23 -12.27 7.33 -6.26
N ALA A 24 -12.66 6.37 -7.11
CA ALA A 24 -12.15 6.33 -8.48
C ALA A 24 -12.58 7.55 -9.29
N GLY A 25 -13.84 7.98 -9.13
CA GLY A 25 -14.35 9.18 -9.78
C GLY A 25 -13.64 10.46 -9.31
N ASP A 26 -13.39 10.59 -8.02
CA ASP A 26 -12.67 11.75 -7.46
C ASP A 26 -11.21 11.84 -7.93
N PHE A 27 -10.54 10.69 -8.08
CA PHE A 27 -9.18 10.64 -8.57
C PHE A 27 -9.10 10.92 -10.08
N LEU A 28 -10.12 10.48 -10.83
CA LEU A 28 -10.24 10.82 -12.24
C LEU A 28 -10.57 12.31 -12.43
N GLU A 29 -11.38 12.92 -11.56
CA GLU A 29 -11.59 14.37 -11.58
C GLU A 29 -10.29 15.12 -11.30
N HIS A 30 -9.55 14.72 -10.25
CA HIS A 30 -8.26 15.33 -9.92
C HIS A 30 -7.25 15.23 -11.08
N PHE A 31 -7.27 14.13 -11.84
CA PHE A 31 -6.48 13.99 -13.07
C PHE A 31 -6.87 15.04 -14.12
N MET A 32 -8.18 15.21 -14.35
CA MET A 32 -8.74 16.14 -15.34
C MET A 32 -8.64 17.61 -14.95
N ASP A 33 -8.49 17.93 -13.66
CA ASP A 33 -8.38 19.31 -13.20
C ASP A 33 -6.97 19.89 -13.38
N GLY A 34 -6.02 19.09 -13.91
CA GLY A 34 -4.79 19.61 -14.50
C GLY A 34 -3.76 20.18 -13.51
N ALA A 35 -3.92 20.00 -12.20
CA ALA A 35 -2.99 20.58 -11.22
C ALA A 35 -1.73 19.70 -10.95
N GLY A 36 -1.80 18.39 -11.23
CA GLY A 36 -0.67 17.44 -11.04
C GLY A 36 -0.20 17.24 -9.59
N ALA A 37 -0.81 17.92 -8.62
CA ALA A 37 -0.43 17.84 -7.21
C ALA A 37 -0.62 16.41 -6.65
N PRO A 38 0.33 15.89 -5.84
CA PRO A 38 0.17 14.59 -5.19
C PRO A 38 -1.11 14.51 -4.36
N ARG A 39 -1.75 13.33 -4.38
CA ARG A 39 -2.96 13.04 -3.60
C ARG A 39 -2.66 12.01 -2.53
N ARG A 40 -2.99 12.38 -1.29
CA ARG A 40 -2.89 11.46 -0.15
C ARG A 40 -4.09 10.52 -0.09
N MET A 41 -3.83 9.22 -0.08
CA MET A 41 -4.83 8.19 0.11
C MET A 41 -5.12 7.95 1.59
N SER A 42 -6.40 7.83 1.92
CA SER A 42 -6.85 7.37 3.24
C SER A 42 -6.31 5.96 3.52
N LEU A 43 -5.61 5.81 4.64
CA LEU A 43 -5.10 4.51 5.08
C LEU A 43 -6.25 3.55 5.39
N ARG A 44 -7.29 4.00 6.08
CA ARG A 44 -8.53 3.23 6.31
C ARG A 44 -9.13 2.70 5.02
N TRP A 45 -9.24 3.55 3.98
CA TRP A 45 -9.74 3.11 2.68
C TRP A 45 -8.82 2.05 2.05
N LEU A 46 -7.50 2.29 2.01
CA LEU A 46 -6.54 1.30 1.49
C LEU A 46 -6.62 -0.03 2.23
N ARG A 47 -6.69 -0.01 3.57
CA ARG A 47 -6.76 -1.23 4.39
C ARG A 47 -8.09 -1.95 4.31
N SER A 48 -9.13 -1.38 3.68
CA SER A 48 -10.36 -2.11 3.37
C SER A 48 -10.11 -3.21 2.32
N PHE A 49 -9.07 -3.08 1.48
CA PHE A 49 -8.77 -4.04 0.42
C PHE A 49 -7.87 -5.17 0.90
N ARG A 50 -8.28 -6.42 0.61
CA ARG A 50 -7.50 -7.63 0.94
C ARG A 50 -6.09 -7.62 0.32
N ALA A 51 -5.90 -7.00 -0.84
CA ALA A 51 -4.60 -6.90 -1.50
C ALA A 51 -3.59 -6.08 -0.67
N ILE A 52 -4.02 -4.94 -0.12
CA ILE A 52 -3.22 -4.10 0.78
C ILE A 52 -2.87 -4.87 2.05
N GLN A 53 -3.88 -5.45 2.71
CA GLN A 53 -3.67 -6.24 3.93
C GLN A 53 -2.73 -7.44 3.72
N ARG A 54 -2.75 -8.07 2.52
CA ARG A 54 -1.84 -9.17 2.18
C ARG A 54 -0.41 -8.68 1.98
N ALA A 55 -0.23 -7.51 1.37
CA ALA A 55 1.07 -6.89 1.16
C ALA A 55 1.73 -6.50 2.50
N GLU A 56 0.98 -5.86 3.39
CA GLU A 56 1.44 -5.54 4.75
C GLU A 56 1.86 -6.81 5.50
N ARG A 57 0.98 -7.82 5.56
CA ARG A 57 1.28 -9.12 6.21
C ARG A 57 2.49 -9.83 5.60
N LYS A 58 2.73 -9.67 4.29
CA LYS A 58 3.91 -10.24 3.63
C LYS A 58 5.20 -9.59 4.14
N ASN A 59 5.22 -8.27 4.30
CA ASN A 59 6.36 -7.56 4.85
C ASN A 59 6.54 -7.81 6.35
N GLN A 60 5.46 -7.84 7.13
CA GLN A 60 5.51 -8.20 8.56
C GLN A 60 6.19 -9.56 8.77
N ARG A 61 5.77 -10.60 8.04
CA ARG A 61 6.40 -11.94 8.11
C ARG A 61 7.88 -11.94 7.71
N ARG A 62 8.30 -11.05 6.81
CA ARG A 62 9.71 -10.94 6.41
C ARG A 62 10.54 -10.34 7.54
N PHE A 63 10.05 -9.28 8.19
CA PHE A 63 10.68 -8.69 9.37
C PHE A 63 10.73 -9.68 10.54
N GLU A 64 9.63 -10.38 10.83
CA GLU A 64 9.60 -11.41 11.88
C GLU A 64 10.68 -12.48 11.66
N ARG A 65 10.86 -12.98 10.43
CA ARG A 65 11.93 -13.93 10.11
C ARG A 65 13.33 -13.36 10.29
N GLN A 66 13.52 -12.06 10.13
CA GLN A 66 14.82 -11.40 10.36
C GLN A 66 15.12 -11.27 11.83
N ILE A 67 14.12 -10.81 12.59
CA ILE A 67 14.15 -10.74 14.05
C ILE A 67 14.44 -12.13 14.63
N GLU A 68 13.76 -13.18 14.15
CA GLU A 68 14.01 -14.55 14.58
C GLU A 68 15.44 -15.01 14.29
N ARG A 69 16.01 -14.64 13.13
CA ARG A 69 17.39 -14.99 12.77
C ARG A 69 18.39 -14.24 13.64
N ALA A 70 18.18 -12.96 13.90
CA ALA A 70 19.00 -12.16 14.79
C ALA A 70 18.95 -12.70 16.22
N ALA A 71 17.75 -12.98 16.72
CA ALA A 71 17.52 -13.54 18.05
C ALA A 71 18.30 -14.84 18.28
N ARG A 72 18.39 -15.74 17.29
CA ARG A 72 19.14 -17.01 17.41
C ARG A 72 20.65 -16.83 17.58
N ARG A 73 21.20 -15.71 17.09
CA ARG A 73 22.63 -15.38 17.14
C ARG A 73 23.05 -14.67 18.42
N LEU A 74 22.09 -14.21 19.23
CA LEU A 74 22.37 -13.53 20.49
C LEU A 74 22.81 -14.52 21.58
N GLY A 75 23.92 -14.20 22.25
CA GLY A 75 24.27 -14.75 23.56
C GLY A 75 23.34 -14.22 24.66
N ASP A 76 23.42 -14.80 25.85
CA ASP A 76 22.70 -14.28 27.01
C ASP A 76 23.17 -12.86 27.38
N GLY A 77 22.24 -12.01 27.81
CA GLY A 77 22.47 -10.59 28.11
C GLY A 77 22.71 -9.68 26.88
N ALA A 78 22.85 -10.25 25.68
CA ALA A 78 23.19 -9.49 24.49
C ALA A 78 21.97 -8.81 23.84
N SER A 79 22.23 -7.70 23.16
CA SER A 79 21.26 -7.00 22.31
C SER A 79 21.81 -6.77 20.92
N SER A 80 20.93 -6.67 19.92
CA SER A 80 21.30 -6.31 18.55
C SER A 80 20.19 -5.51 17.88
N TRP A 81 20.60 -4.71 16.90
CA TRP A 81 19.71 -3.96 16.03
C TRP A 81 19.41 -4.75 14.76
N VAL A 82 18.15 -4.75 14.36
CA VAL A 82 17.69 -5.26 13.07
C VAL A 82 17.11 -4.10 12.28
N HIS A 83 17.74 -3.74 11.17
CA HIS A 83 17.26 -2.73 10.24
C HIS A 83 17.18 -3.33 8.84
N ASP A 84 16.05 -3.18 8.16
CA ASP A 84 15.92 -3.60 6.77
C ASP A 84 14.76 -2.90 6.04
N ARG A 85 14.70 -3.09 4.72
CA ARG A 85 13.68 -2.60 3.81
C ARG A 85 13.09 -3.76 3.00
N TRP A 86 11.76 -3.75 2.88
CA TRP A 86 11.03 -4.66 2.02
C TRP A 86 10.03 -3.93 1.13
N ASP A 87 10.08 -4.25 -0.16
CA ASP A 87 9.13 -3.75 -1.15
C ASP A 87 8.19 -4.90 -1.59
N VAL A 88 6.92 -4.56 -1.82
CA VAL A 88 5.89 -5.47 -2.33
C VAL A 88 5.09 -4.78 -3.41
N ARG A 89 5.05 -5.39 -4.60
CA ARG A 89 4.09 -5.05 -5.64
C ARG A 89 2.70 -5.56 -5.26
N ILE A 90 1.71 -4.70 -5.43
CA ILE A 90 0.30 -4.96 -5.15
C ILE A 90 -0.42 -4.95 -6.48
N ASN A 91 -1.15 -6.01 -6.78
CA ASN A 91 -2.05 -6.05 -7.93
C ASN A 91 -3.48 -6.04 -7.39
N ALA A 92 -4.25 -5.03 -7.77
CA ALA A 92 -5.64 -4.91 -7.38
C ALA A 92 -6.49 -5.99 -8.06
N PHE A 93 -7.57 -6.42 -7.40
CA PHE A 93 -8.48 -7.40 -7.99
C PHE A 93 -9.44 -6.70 -8.94
N ILE A 94 -9.61 -7.26 -10.14
CA ILE A 94 -10.49 -6.70 -11.18
C ILE A 94 -11.90 -6.47 -10.60
N GLY A 95 -12.49 -5.32 -10.90
CA GLY A 95 -13.83 -4.94 -10.43
C GLY A 95 -13.89 -4.36 -9.02
N THR A 96 -12.77 -4.27 -8.30
CA THR A 96 -12.71 -3.48 -7.04
C THR A 96 -12.46 -2.01 -7.33
N GLU A 97 -12.89 -1.11 -6.46
CA GLU A 97 -12.59 0.33 -6.60
C GLU A 97 -11.08 0.59 -6.64
N LEU A 98 -10.29 -0.15 -5.85
CA LEU A 98 -8.83 -0.10 -5.92
C LEU A 98 -8.29 -0.42 -7.32
N PHE A 99 -8.93 -1.28 -8.11
CA PHE A 99 -8.49 -1.58 -9.47
C PHE A 99 -8.65 -0.39 -10.42
N TYR A 100 -9.72 0.39 -10.25
CA TYR A 100 -9.97 1.58 -11.07
C TYR A 100 -9.12 2.78 -10.63
N VAL A 101 -8.72 2.83 -9.35
CA VAL A 101 -7.81 3.86 -8.82
C VAL A 101 -6.34 3.52 -9.10
N SER A 102 -5.93 2.30 -8.77
CA SER A 102 -4.54 1.84 -8.74
C SER A 102 -4.46 0.36 -9.06
N ARG A 103 -4.38 0.04 -10.36
CA ARG A 103 -4.27 -1.35 -10.83
C ARG A 103 -3.05 -2.05 -10.24
N VAL A 104 -1.91 -1.35 -10.22
CA VAL A 104 -0.63 -1.87 -9.74
C VAL A 104 0.09 -0.80 -8.92
N SER A 105 0.14 -1.00 -7.61
CA SER A 105 0.86 -0.14 -6.67
C SER A 105 2.07 -0.81 -6.03
N LEU A 106 2.87 -0.01 -5.33
CA LEU A 106 3.99 -0.46 -4.50
C LEU A 106 3.73 -0.15 -3.02
N LEU A 107 4.08 -1.10 -2.15
CA LEU A 107 4.22 -0.87 -0.71
C LEU A 107 5.69 -1.07 -0.33
N ARG A 108 6.32 0.01 0.08
CA ARG A 108 7.67 0.03 0.67
C ARG A 108 7.56 0.05 2.18
N SER A 109 8.31 -0.81 2.86
CA SER A 109 8.35 -0.90 4.32
C SER A 109 9.79 -0.82 4.79
N ARG A 110 10.08 0.08 5.73
CA ARG A 110 11.40 0.21 6.37
C ARG A 110 11.26 -0.08 7.86
N GLY A 111 11.89 -1.15 8.33
CA GLY A 111 11.80 -1.63 9.71
C GLY A 111 13.05 -1.30 10.51
N SER A 112 12.89 -1.05 11.81
CA SER A 112 13.98 -0.85 12.76
C SER A 112 13.58 -1.41 14.11
N PHE A 113 14.32 -2.40 14.59
CA PHE A 113 13.98 -3.15 15.79
C PHE A 113 15.20 -3.34 16.69
N VAL A 114 14.96 -3.34 17.99
CA VAL A 114 15.90 -3.81 19.02
C VAL A 114 15.48 -5.22 19.42
N VAL A 115 16.43 -6.14 19.42
CA VAL A 115 16.25 -7.52 19.87
C VAL A 115 17.18 -7.77 21.04
N THR A 116 16.64 -8.15 22.19
CA THR A 116 17.39 -8.37 23.43
C THR A 116 17.15 -9.78 23.94
N ARG A 117 18.19 -10.48 24.40
CA ARG A 117 18.07 -11.78 25.07
C ARG A 117 18.35 -11.66 26.57
N THR A 118 17.52 -12.32 27.36
CA THR A 118 17.67 -12.44 28.82
C THR A 118 17.32 -13.87 29.23
N GLY A 119 18.33 -14.66 29.56
CA GLY A 119 18.25 -16.11 29.73
C GLY A 119 17.59 -16.79 28.53
N ALA A 120 16.50 -17.51 28.80
CA ALA A 120 15.69 -18.14 27.78
C ALA A 120 14.70 -17.19 27.09
N GLN A 121 14.62 -15.90 27.43
CA GLN A 121 13.66 -14.97 26.84
C GLN A 121 14.32 -14.07 25.79
N VAL A 122 13.59 -13.76 24.72
CA VAL A 122 13.93 -12.78 23.70
C VAL A 122 12.82 -11.75 23.66
N ARG A 123 13.17 -10.49 23.89
CA ARG A 123 12.28 -9.34 23.76
C ARG A 123 12.58 -8.60 22.47
N VAL A 124 11.55 -8.08 21.84
CA VAL A 124 11.63 -7.29 20.62
C VAL A 124 10.76 -6.06 20.77
N SER A 125 11.29 -4.91 20.34
CA SER A 125 10.52 -3.69 20.14
C SER A 125 11.03 -2.97 18.90
N GLY A 126 10.15 -2.26 18.20
CA GLY A 126 10.57 -1.49 17.03
C GLY A 126 9.42 -0.89 16.25
N THR A 127 9.77 -0.30 15.11
CA THR A 127 8.81 0.34 14.21
C THR A 127 9.04 -0.06 12.77
N VAL A 128 7.96 -0.02 11.99
CA VAL A 128 8.00 -0.12 10.54
C VAL A 128 7.29 1.08 9.94
N ARG A 129 8.00 1.83 9.11
CA ARG A 129 7.44 2.92 8.31
C ARG A 129 7.04 2.39 6.95
N HIS A 130 5.77 2.57 6.60
CA HIS A 130 5.17 2.12 5.36
C HIS A 130 4.90 3.32 4.45
N HIS A 131 5.25 3.17 3.18
CA HIS A 131 4.91 4.09 2.09
C HIS A 131 4.24 3.28 0.99
N TRP A 132 2.93 3.44 0.88
CA TRP A 132 2.17 2.98 -0.29
C TRP A 132 2.19 4.09 -1.32
N PHE A 133 2.44 3.77 -2.58
CA PHE A 133 2.37 4.75 -3.67
C PHE A 133 2.08 4.11 -5.02
N ASP A 134 1.49 4.91 -5.90
CA ASP A 134 1.31 4.60 -7.31
C ASP A 134 1.16 5.90 -8.12
N PRO A 135 1.95 6.08 -9.19
CA PRO A 135 1.66 7.11 -10.18
C PRO A 135 0.28 6.90 -10.81
N TYR A 136 -0.53 7.95 -10.87
CA TYR A 136 -1.76 7.99 -11.65
C TYR A 136 -1.44 8.59 -13.01
N ASP A 137 -1.07 7.73 -13.97
CA ASP A 137 -0.42 8.12 -15.22
C ASP A 137 -1.12 7.61 -16.50
N TRP A 138 -2.28 6.94 -16.40
CA TRP A 138 -3.03 6.35 -17.52
C TRP A 138 -2.09 5.78 -18.62
N ASP A 139 -1.02 5.08 -18.22
CA ASP A 139 0.00 4.58 -19.15
C ASP A 139 0.17 3.05 -19.09
N ARG A 140 -0.49 2.38 -18.12
CA ARG A 140 -0.29 0.94 -17.84
C ARG A 140 -1.38 0.04 -18.41
N GLY A 141 -1.13 -0.46 -19.61
CA GLY A 141 -1.91 -1.54 -20.24
C GLY A 141 -2.36 -1.17 -21.65
N ARG A 142 -3.37 -1.89 -22.17
CA ARG A 142 -3.94 -1.62 -23.51
C ARG A 142 -5.28 -0.90 -23.44
N TRP A 143 -6.12 -1.27 -22.48
CA TRP A 143 -7.48 -0.76 -22.33
C TRP A 143 -7.91 -0.82 -20.87
N VAL A 144 -8.86 0.03 -20.50
CA VAL A 144 -9.61 -0.04 -19.24
C VAL A 144 -11.08 -0.25 -19.56
N TYR A 145 -11.73 -1.17 -18.84
CA TYR A 145 -13.17 -1.30 -18.91
C TYR A 145 -13.81 -0.24 -18.04
N ILE A 146 -14.73 0.53 -18.61
CA ILE A 146 -15.46 1.57 -17.92
C ILE A 146 -16.94 1.15 -17.91
N PRO A 147 -17.54 0.93 -16.72
CA PRO A 147 -18.91 0.47 -16.63
C PRO A 147 -19.89 1.40 -17.36
N LYS A 148 -20.63 0.86 -18.34
CA LYS A 148 -21.57 1.56 -19.26
C LYS A 148 -20.93 2.27 -20.47
N GLN A 149 -19.66 2.67 -20.41
CA GLN A 149 -18.96 3.29 -21.55
C GLN A 149 -18.14 2.28 -22.37
N GLY A 150 -17.94 1.05 -21.87
CA GLY A 150 -17.20 0.00 -22.57
C GLY A 150 -15.69 0.15 -22.40
N PHE A 151 -14.92 -0.31 -23.38
CA PHE A 151 -13.46 -0.29 -23.29
C PHE A 151 -12.88 1.04 -23.82
N ALA A 152 -12.16 1.76 -22.97
CA ALA A 152 -11.38 2.92 -23.38
C ALA A 152 -9.90 2.50 -23.58
N PRO A 153 -9.29 2.81 -24.73
CA PRO A 153 -7.85 2.65 -24.92
C PRO A 153 -7.10 3.50 -23.90
N ILE A 154 -6.02 3.00 -23.32
CA ILE A 154 -5.26 3.75 -22.30
C ILE A 154 -4.55 4.97 -22.91
N ALA A 155 -4.26 4.94 -24.22
CA ALA A 155 -3.66 6.06 -24.96
C ALA A 155 -4.45 7.37 -24.82
N VAL A 156 -5.77 7.32 -24.61
CA VAL A 156 -6.58 8.55 -24.46
C VAL A 156 -6.18 9.40 -23.25
N GLY A 157 -5.63 8.79 -22.19
CA GLY A 157 -5.12 9.54 -21.04
C GLY A 157 -3.86 10.32 -21.41
N ARG A 158 -3.01 9.77 -22.28
CA ARG A 158 -1.85 10.47 -22.82
C ARG A 158 -2.29 11.63 -23.71
N ASP A 159 -3.25 11.40 -24.60
CA ASP A 159 -3.77 12.43 -25.50
C ASP A 159 -4.31 13.64 -24.71
N LEU A 160 -5.00 13.38 -23.59
CA LEU A 160 -5.47 14.43 -22.67
C LEU A 160 -4.32 15.20 -22.00
N VAL A 161 -3.27 14.50 -21.57
CA VAL A 161 -2.08 15.15 -20.97
C VAL A 161 -1.31 15.98 -22.01
N GLU A 162 -1.15 15.46 -23.23
CA GLU A 162 -0.49 16.16 -24.34
C GLU A 162 -1.28 17.40 -24.79
N ALA A 163 -2.61 17.36 -24.68
CA ALA A 163 -3.49 18.50 -24.95
C ALA A 163 -3.61 19.51 -23.79
N ASP A 164 -2.90 19.31 -22.68
CA ASP A 164 -3.01 20.11 -21.45
C ASP A 164 -4.41 20.10 -20.79
N GLU A 165 -5.19 19.06 -21.05
CA GLU A 165 -6.53 18.84 -20.48
C GLU A 165 -6.51 17.96 -19.21
N ALA A 166 -5.34 17.38 -18.89
CA ALA A 166 -5.14 16.55 -17.71
C ALA A 166 -3.68 16.56 -17.26
N ARG A 167 -3.41 16.21 -15.99
CA ARG A 167 -2.04 16.04 -15.48
C ARG A 167 -1.90 14.80 -14.61
N ASN A 168 -0.85 14.02 -14.89
CA ASN A 168 -0.43 12.91 -14.05
C ASN A 168 -0.08 13.39 -12.64
N PHE A 169 -0.34 12.55 -11.63
CA PHE A 169 -0.01 12.88 -10.24
C PHE A 169 0.38 11.62 -9.45
N LEU A 170 1.03 11.83 -8.30
CA LEU A 170 1.38 10.74 -7.39
C LEU A 170 0.23 10.49 -6.41
N MET A 171 -0.24 9.24 -6.33
CA MET A 171 -1.07 8.79 -5.21
C MET A 171 -0.17 8.20 -4.14
N GLU A 172 -0.34 8.58 -2.88
CA GLU A 172 0.47 8.02 -1.81
C GLU A 172 -0.20 7.95 -0.44
N SER A 173 0.28 7.06 0.41
CA SER A 173 -0.11 6.96 1.82
C SER A 173 1.07 6.55 2.67
N HIS A 174 1.19 7.19 3.83
CA HIS A 174 2.24 6.93 4.81
C HIS A 174 1.61 6.50 6.13
N HIS A 175 2.13 5.43 6.71
CA HIS A 175 1.72 5.00 8.05
C HIS A 175 2.86 4.29 8.77
N VAL A 176 2.74 4.20 10.10
CA VAL A 176 3.73 3.55 10.96
C VAL A 176 3.05 2.42 11.72
N GLN A 177 3.73 1.27 11.79
CA GLN A 177 3.36 0.18 12.69
C GLN A 177 4.44 0.04 13.76
N THR A 178 4.04 -0.22 15.00
CA THR A 178 4.94 -0.73 16.03
C THR A 178 4.91 -2.25 16.03
N LEU A 179 6.00 -2.84 16.50
CA LEU A 179 6.10 -4.27 16.77
C LEU A 179 6.65 -4.45 18.18
N GLU A 180 5.92 -5.15 19.02
CA GLU A 180 6.39 -5.57 20.34
C GLU A 180 6.15 -7.06 20.57
N GLY A 181 7.00 -7.70 21.36
CA GLY A 181 6.73 -9.07 21.78
C GLY A 181 7.86 -9.72 22.54
N THR A 182 7.51 -10.79 23.25
CA THR A 182 8.46 -11.61 24.02
C THR A 182 8.32 -13.07 23.60
N ARG A 183 9.45 -13.78 23.49
CA ARG A 183 9.51 -15.19 23.12
C ARG A 183 10.44 -15.96 24.04
N ARG A 184 10.07 -17.19 24.44
CA ARG A 184 11.02 -18.14 25.02
C ARG A 184 11.81 -18.89 23.93
N ALA A 185 13.13 -18.84 23.99
CA ALA A 185 14.06 -19.69 23.24
C ALA A 185 13.93 -21.15 23.72
N GLY A 186 13.91 -22.12 22.79
CA GLY A 186 14.05 -23.55 23.10
C GLY A 186 12.81 -24.45 22.97
N ARG A 187 11.57 -23.94 22.86
CA ARG A 187 10.40 -24.84 22.59
C ARG A 187 10.27 -25.17 21.10
N ARG A 188 10.42 -26.45 20.74
CA ARG A 188 9.84 -27.02 19.50
C ARG A 188 8.37 -26.60 19.42
N ARG A 189 7.86 -26.34 18.21
CA ARG A 189 6.45 -25.99 17.96
C ARG A 189 5.53 -27.11 18.47
N LEU A 190 5.15 -27.04 19.75
CA LEU A 190 3.93 -27.69 20.22
C LEU A 190 2.78 -26.93 19.54
N ARG A 191 2.00 -27.65 18.72
CA ARG A 191 0.78 -27.14 18.06
C ARG A 191 0.00 -26.29 19.07
N GLY A 192 -0.11 -24.98 18.82
CA GLY A 192 -0.99 -24.08 19.58
C GLY A 192 -0.32 -23.01 20.46
N GLY A 193 0.99 -23.11 20.78
CA GLY A 193 1.68 -22.15 21.65
C GLY A 193 2.55 -21.13 20.88
N GLY A 194 1.96 -20.42 19.91
CA GLY A 194 2.69 -19.53 19.01
C GLY A 194 3.09 -18.21 19.66
N THR A 195 4.33 -17.77 19.42
CA THR A 195 4.84 -16.43 19.72
C THR A 195 3.84 -15.36 19.28
N ARG A 196 3.49 -14.41 20.15
CA ARG A 196 2.66 -13.26 19.79
C ARG A 196 3.58 -12.04 19.66
N PHE A 197 4.10 -11.85 18.46
CA PHE A 197 4.51 -10.52 18.06
C PHE A 197 3.23 -9.73 17.81
N GLU A 198 3.08 -8.62 18.52
CA GLU A 198 1.92 -7.75 18.43
C GLU A 198 2.28 -6.56 17.56
N TRP A 199 1.57 -6.47 16.43
CA TRP A 199 1.65 -5.36 15.51
C TRP A 199 0.51 -4.40 15.81
N SER A 200 0.81 -3.13 16.01
CA SER A 200 -0.22 -2.09 16.15
C SER A 200 0.13 -0.88 15.29
N LEU A 201 -0.89 -0.06 14.97
CA LEU A 201 -0.67 1.22 14.30
C LEU A 201 -0.12 2.21 15.32
N ALA A 202 0.92 2.96 14.95
CA ALA A 202 1.42 4.05 15.76
C ALA A 202 0.62 5.33 15.43
N GLY A 203 -0.16 5.82 16.39
CA GLY A 203 -0.93 7.07 16.29
C GLY A 203 -2.32 6.89 15.67
N ALA A 204 -3.30 7.59 16.25
CA ALA A 204 -4.64 7.71 15.68
C ALA A 204 -4.56 8.41 14.32
N GLU A 205 -5.29 7.90 13.33
CA GLU A 205 -5.54 8.65 12.10
C GLU A 205 -6.12 10.02 12.50
N HIS A 206 -5.42 11.11 12.21
CA HIS A 206 -6.05 12.43 12.24
C HIS A 206 -7.21 12.39 11.24
N ARG A 207 -8.42 12.52 11.80
CA ARG A 207 -9.68 12.65 11.07
C ARG A 207 -9.63 13.87 10.16
#